data_AF-A0A7K4IDN4-F1
#
_entry.id   AF-A0A7K4IDN4-F1
#
_cell.length_a   1.000
_cell.length_b   1.000
_cell.length_c   1.000
_cell.angle_alpha   90.00
_cell.angle_beta   90.00
_cell.angle_gamma   90.00
#
_symmetry.space_group_name_H-M   'P 1'
#
loop_
_entity.id
_entity.type
_entity.pdbx_description
1 polymer ?
#
loop_
_entity_poly.entity_id
_entity_poly.type
_entity_poly.pdbx_seq_one_letter_code
_entity_poly.pdbx_strand_id
1 'polypeptide(L)'
;MLSCWIGERFPTRTRAPIGTALAIFSLCVIVFTSTSLYLNLSYMNWFWMPFSPAVTSGRDLMINSGIFHFESVNTAGLIDALAAIQVLLYPLWTYLGLRLWHQLKKKQPASSS
;
A
#
# COMPACT_ATOMS: atom_id res chain seq x y z
N MET A 1 -20.89 -9.24 4.89
CA MET A 1 -22.03 -9.26 3.95
C MET A 1 -22.27 -7.93 3.24
N LEU A 2 -21.99 -6.76 3.84
CA LEU A 2 -22.09 -5.45 3.15
C LEU A 2 -21.08 -5.26 1.99
N SER A 3 -19.90 -5.88 2.07
CA SER A 3 -18.83 -5.76 1.08
C SER A 3 -19.17 -6.37 -0.28
N CYS A 4 -20.04 -7.40 -0.33
CA CYS A 4 -20.50 -7.97 -1.59
C CYS A 4 -21.55 -7.09 -2.28
N TRP A 5 -22.34 -6.32 -1.53
CA TRP A 5 -23.44 -5.54 -2.08
C TRP A 5 -22.98 -4.24 -2.77
N ILE A 6 -21.90 -3.63 -2.29
CA ILE A 6 -21.28 -2.47 -2.96
C ILE A 6 -20.68 -2.85 -4.33
N GLY A 7 -20.26 -4.10 -4.51
CA GLY A 7 -19.59 -4.58 -5.72
C GLY A 7 -20.47 -4.65 -6.96
N GLU A 8 -21.79 -4.86 -6.81
CA GLU A 8 -22.70 -5.06 -7.96
C GLU A 8 -23.14 -3.76 -8.64
N ARG A 9 -22.98 -2.59 -8.01
CA ARG A 9 -23.43 -1.30 -8.57
C ARG A 9 -22.40 -0.58 -9.45
N PHE A 10 -21.19 -1.12 -9.60
CA PHE A 10 -20.25 -0.56 -10.56
C PHE A 10 -20.32 -1.37 -11.86
N PRO A 11 -20.96 -0.85 -12.92
CA PRO A 11 -20.93 -1.51 -14.22
C PRO A 11 -19.47 -1.67 -14.63
N THR A 12 -19.02 -2.93 -14.69
CA THR A 12 -17.71 -3.37 -15.17
C THR A 12 -17.57 -3.09 -16.65
N ARG A 13 -17.48 -1.81 -17.00
CA ARG A 13 -17.14 -1.34 -18.36
C ARG A 13 -16.29 -0.08 -18.29
N THR A 14 -15.32 -0.04 -17.38
CA THR A 14 -14.19 0.88 -17.52
C THR A 14 -13.28 0.34 -18.62
N ARG A 15 -13.49 0.84 -19.85
CA ARG A 15 -12.48 0.80 -20.91
C ARG A 15 -11.22 1.52 -20.40
N ALA A 16 -10.29 0.80 -19.76
CA ALA A 16 -8.83 0.79 -19.92
C ALA A 16 -7.91 2.06 -19.99
N PRO A 17 -8.16 3.23 -19.35
CA PRO A 17 -6.99 3.97 -18.83
C PRO A 17 -7.13 4.52 -17.41
N ILE A 18 -8.36 4.71 -16.91
CA ILE A 18 -8.59 5.32 -15.58
C ILE A 18 -8.16 4.39 -14.45
N GLY A 19 -8.42 3.07 -14.57
CA GLY A 19 -8.00 2.11 -13.55
C GLY A 19 -6.48 2.02 -13.43
N THR A 20 -5.76 2.05 -14.54
CA THR A 20 -4.30 2.06 -14.57
C THR A 20 -3.75 3.38 -14.03
N ALA A 21 -4.34 4.52 -14.39
CA ALA A 21 -3.95 5.82 -13.86
C ALA A 21 -4.16 5.90 -12.33
N LEU A 22 -5.29 5.40 -11.82
CA LEU A 22 -5.53 5.32 -10.38
C LEU A 22 -4.52 4.40 -9.69
N ALA A 23 -4.20 3.25 -10.28
CA ALA A 23 -3.21 2.32 -9.72
C ALA A 23 -1.82 2.95 -9.65
N ILE A 24 -1.38 3.62 -10.71
CA ILE A 24 -0.09 4.35 -10.74
C ILE A 24 -0.12 5.49 -9.71
N PHE A 25 -1.19 6.27 -9.67
CA PHE A 25 -1.34 7.36 -8.71
C PHE A 25 -1.28 6.85 -7.27
N SER A 26 -2.04 5.81 -6.93
CA SER A 26 -2.01 5.19 -5.61
C SER A 26 -0.62 4.66 -5.27
N LEU A 27 0.07 4.02 -6.22
CA LEU A 27 1.44 3.55 -6.02
C LEU A 27 2.40 4.73 -5.74
N CYS A 28 2.31 5.80 -6.51
CA CYS A 28 3.11 7.01 -6.30
C CYS A 28 2.85 7.63 -4.92
N VAL A 29 1.58 7.75 -4.51
CA VAL A 29 1.20 8.29 -3.20
C VAL A 29 1.74 7.42 -2.08
N ILE A 30 1.60 6.09 -2.18
CA ILE A 30 2.11 5.16 -1.18
C ILE A 30 3.62 5.28 -1.05
N VAL A 31 4.36 5.19 -2.16
CA VAL A 31 5.83 5.28 -2.15
C VAL A 31 6.28 6.63 -1.59
N PHE A 32 5.70 7.72 -2.07
CA PHE A 32 6.03 9.07 -1.61
C PHE A 32 5.77 9.23 -0.10
N THR A 33 4.61 8.79 0.38
CA THR A 33 4.23 8.93 1.80
C THR A 33 5.12 8.06 2.69
N SER A 34 5.35 6.80 2.31
CA SER A 34 6.24 5.88 3.02
C SER A 34 7.67 6.42 3.09
N THR A 35 8.27 6.84 1.97
CA THR A 35 9.62 7.40 1.96
C THR A 35 9.71 8.66 2.82
N SER A 36 8.70 9.52 2.78
CA SER A 36 8.69 10.77 3.54
C SER A 36 8.60 10.55 5.05
N LEU A 37 7.80 9.56 5.48
CA LEU A 37 7.74 9.13 6.87
C LEU A 37 9.05 8.48 7.31
N TYR A 38 9.64 7.62 6.48
CA TYR A 38 10.90 6.94 6.77
C TYR A 38 12.07 7.90 7.02
N LEU A 39 12.13 8.96 6.21
CA LEU A 39 13.13 10.02 6.31
C LEU A 39 12.82 11.04 7.42
N ASN A 40 11.72 10.87 8.16
CA ASN A 40 11.27 11.81 9.20
C ASN A 40 11.18 13.26 8.69
N LEU A 41 10.65 13.45 7.48
CA LEU A 41 10.49 14.79 6.92
C LEU A 41 9.45 15.58 7.72
N SER A 42 9.77 16.82 8.09
CA SER A 42 9.00 17.64 9.02
C SER A 42 7.56 17.91 8.57
N TYR A 43 7.31 17.98 7.26
CA TYR A 43 5.95 18.16 6.74
C TYR A 43 5.06 16.93 6.90
N MET A 44 5.61 15.76 7.26
CA MET A 44 4.85 14.56 7.60
C MET A 44 4.58 14.43 9.11
N ASN A 45 4.96 15.43 9.92
CA ASN A 45 4.72 15.40 11.37
C ASN A 45 3.24 15.25 11.73
N TRP A 46 2.34 15.91 10.99
CA TRP A 46 0.91 15.80 11.22
C TRP A 46 0.36 14.37 11.05
N PHE A 47 1.04 13.54 10.27
CA PHE A 47 0.59 12.18 9.97
C PHE A 47 0.91 11.21 11.12
N TRP A 48 2.08 11.34 11.75
CA TRP A 48 2.52 10.41 12.79
C TRP A 48 2.30 10.92 14.22
N MET A 49 2.25 12.24 14.45
CA MET A 49 2.00 12.82 15.77
C MET A 49 0.73 12.32 16.48
N PRO A 50 -0.41 12.05 15.79
CA PRO A 50 -1.61 11.51 16.43
C PRO A 50 -1.43 10.13 17.09
N PHE A 51 -0.36 9.40 16.74
CA PHE A 51 -0.05 8.08 17.28
C PHE A 51 0.89 8.14 18.50
N SER A 52 1.27 9.34 18.95
CA SER A 52 2.00 9.54 20.21
C SER A 52 1.12 9.20 21.42
N PRO A 53 1.65 8.57 22.49
CA PRO A 53 3.06 8.22 22.74
C PRO A 53 3.50 6.85 22.22
N ALA A 54 2.62 6.08 21.57
CA ALA A 54 2.95 4.75 21.06
C ALA A 54 3.99 4.78 19.93
N VAL A 55 4.17 5.94 19.30
CA VAL A 55 5.10 6.16 18.20
C VAL A 55 5.88 7.45 18.44
N THR A 56 7.20 7.39 18.26
CA THR A 56 8.12 8.49 18.55
C THR A 56 8.55 9.30 17.32
N SER A 57 8.40 8.75 16.12
CA SER A 57 8.75 9.41 14.86
C SER A 57 8.00 8.80 13.66
N GLY A 58 8.03 9.46 12.49
CA GLY A 58 7.44 8.92 11.27
C GLY A 58 8.07 7.59 10.83
N ARG A 59 9.38 7.45 11.03
CA ARG A 59 10.12 6.19 10.81
C ARG A 59 9.59 5.08 11.71
N ASP A 60 9.42 5.39 12.99
CA ASP A 60 8.91 4.48 14.00
C ASP A 60 7.47 4.03 13.64
N LEU A 61 6.62 4.95 13.17
CA LEU A 61 5.29 4.59 12.67
C LEU A 61 5.37 3.55 11.54
N MET A 62 6.30 3.74 10.60
CA MET A 62 6.37 2.92 9.40
C MET A 62 6.84 1.49 9.70
N ILE A 63 7.77 1.34 10.64
CA ILE A 63 8.41 0.05 10.97
C ILE A 63 7.60 -0.68 12.04
N ASN A 64 7.23 0.05 13.09
CA ASN A 64 6.64 -0.52 14.27
C ASN A 64 5.11 -0.47 14.26
N SER A 65 4.50 0.44 13.47
CA SER A 65 3.05 0.66 13.43
C SER A 65 2.41 0.92 14.81
N GLY A 66 3.22 1.25 15.83
CA GLY A 66 2.80 1.33 17.24
C GLY A 66 2.48 -0.04 17.90
N ILE A 67 2.73 -1.15 17.21
CA ILE A 67 2.43 -2.52 17.69
C ILE A 67 3.74 -3.26 18.01
N PHE A 68 4.74 -3.14 17.13
CA PHE A 68 6.05 -3.72 17.35
C PHE A 68 6.96 -2.76 18.12
N HIS A 69 7.98 -3.28 18.81
CA HIS A 69 8.93 -2.49 19.58
C HIS A 69 10.36 -2.77 19.09
N PHE A 70 10.61 -2.60 17.78
CA PHE A 70 11.98 -2.66 17.26
C PHE A 70 12.70 -1.36 17.60
N GLU A 71 13.89 -1.44 18.21
CA GLU A 71 14.76 -0.27 18.39
C GLU A 71 15.03 0.37 17.02
N SER A 72 14.65 1.62 16.82
CA SER A 72 14.75 2.27 15.50
C SER A 72 16.07 3.02 15.27
N VAL A 73 16.92 3.09 16.29
CA VAL A 73 18.10 3.97 16.34
C VAL A 73 19.41 3.25 15.99
N ASN A 74 19.53 1.94 16.25
CA ASN A 74 20.80 1.22 16.10
C ASN A 74 20.64 -0.20 15.54
N THR A 75 20.17 -0.32 14.30
CA THR A 75 19.75 -1.63 13.73
C THR A 75 20.67 -2.25 12.70
N ALA A 76 21.92 -1.81 12.60
CA ALA A 76 22.90 -2.37 11.65
C ALA A 76 22.34 -2.53 10.21
N GLY A 77 21.43 -1.64 9.78
CA GLY A 77 20.79 -1.67 8.46
C GLY A 77 19.61 -2.66 8.30
N LEU A 78 19.24 -3.44 9.33
CA LEU A 78 18.09 -4.35 9.28
C LEU A 78 16.78 -3.61 9.01
N ILE A 79 16.61 -2.44 9.62
CA ILE A 79 15.42 -1.61 9.42
C ILE A 79 15.39 -1.01 8.00
N ASP A 80 16.54 -0.57 7.48
CA ASP A 80 16.64 -0.10 6.10
C ASP A 80 16.27 -1.22 5.12
N ALA A 81 16.71 -2.46 5.40
CA ALA A 81 16.36 -3.63 4.60
C ALA A 81 14.86 -3.96 4.67
N LEU A 82 14.24 -3.94 5.85
CA LEU A 82 12.80 -4.17 6.01
C LEU A 82 11.97 -3.07 5.32
N ALA A 83 12.36 -1.81 5.46
CA ALA A 83 11.73 -0.69 4.77
C ALA A 83 11.85 -0.83 3.25
N ALA A 84 13.03 -1.20 2.75
CA ALA A 84 13.26 -1.44 1.33
C ALA A 84 12.40 -2.62 0.81
N ILE A 85 12.33 -3.72 1.57
CA ILE A 85 11.47 -4.88 1.24
C ILE A 85 10.01 -4.46 1.18
N GLN A 86 9.54 -3.65 2.12
CA GLN A 86 8.16 -3.18 2.16
C GLN A 86 7.84 -2.26 0.97
N VAL A 87 8.76 -1.36 0.61
CA VAL A 87 8.65 -0.52 -0.59
C VAL A 87 8.62 -1.37 -1.86
N LEU A 88 9.49 -2.38 -1.96
CA LEU A 88 9.56 -3.31 -3.10
C LEU A 88 8.35 -4.24 -3.20
N LEU A 89 7.71 -4.54 -2.08
CA LEU A 89 6.51 -5.37 -2.04
C LEU A 89 5.34 -4.68 -2.75
N TYR A 90 5.22 -3.34 -2.75
CA TYR A 90 4.11 -2.64 -3.40
C TYR A 90 4.00 -2.91 -4.90
N PRO A 91 5.05 -2.72 -5.74
CA PRO A 91 4.98 -3.10 -7.15
C PRO A 91 4.71 -4.60 -7.35
N LEU A 92 5.24 -5.46 -6.48
CA LEU A 92 4.99 -6.91 -6.52
C LEU A 92 3.51 -7.24 -6.28
N TRP A 93 2.87 -6.63 -5.28
CA TRP A 93 1.44 -6.78 -5.01
C TRP A 93 0.58 -6.27 -6.15
N THR A 94 0.94 -5.13 -6.75
CA THR A 94 0.24 -4.61 -7.94
C THR A 94 0.34 -5.58 -9.11
N TYR A 95 1.53 -6.12 -9.38
CA TYR A 95 1.73 -7.13 -10.42
C TYR A 95 0.94 -8.42 -10.16
N LEU A 96 0.99 -8.94 -8.94
CA LEU A 96 0.23 -10.13 -8.55
C LEU A 96 -1.29 -9.91 -8.67
N GLY A 97 -1.79 -8.75 -8.24
CA GLY A 97 -3.20 -8.37 -8.37
C GLY A 97 -3.66 -8.32 -9.83
N LEU A 98 -2.87 -7.68 -10.70
CA LEU A 98 -3.16 -7.63 -12.15
C LEU A 98 -3.11 -9.03 -12.79
N ARG A 99 -2.13 -9.86 -12.40
CA ARG A 99 -1.98 -11.21 -12.92
C ARG A 99 -3.14 -12.11 -12.49
N LEU A 100 -3.55 -12.04 -11.22
CA LEU A 100 -4.72 -12.74 -10.69
C LEU A 100 -6.01 -12.29 -11.38
N TRP A 101 -6.19 -10.97 -11.57
CA TRP A 101 -7.33 -10.41 -12.31
C TRP A 101 -7.41 -10.96 -13.74
N HIS A 102 -6.29 -10.99 -14.47
CA HIS A 102 -6.22 -11.57 -15.80
C HIS A 102 -6.56 -13.06 -15.82
N GLN A 103 -6.10 -13.84 -14.83
CA GLN A 103 -6.41 -15.27 -14.74
C GLN A 103 -7.88 -15.53 -14.38
N LEU A 104 -8.47 -14.74 -13.48
CA LEU A 104 -9.88 -14.84 -13.11
C LEU A 104 -10.79 -14.49 -14.29
N LYS A 105 -10.44 -13.44 -15.05
CA LYS A 105 -11.17 -13.05 -16.26
C LYS A 105 -11.10 -14.13 -17.34
N LYS A 106 -9.96 -14.84 -17.46
CA LYS A 106 -9.79 -15.96 -18.40
C LYS A 106 -10.59 -17.21 -18.00
N LYS A 107 -10.88 -17.37 -16.70
CA LYS A 107 -11.67 -18.50 -16.16
C LYS A 107 -13.18 -18.27 -16.16
N GLN A 108 -13.68 -17.06 -16.40
CA GLN A 108 -15.11 -16.87 -16.67
C GLN A 108 -15.41 -17.44 -18.07
N PRO A 109 -16.10 -18.58 -18.19
CA PRO A 109 -16.63 -18.99 -19.48
C PRO A 109 -17.60 -17.89 -19.92
N ALA A 110 -17.54 -17.52 -21.20
CA ALA A 110 -18.58 -16.71 -21.80
C ALA A 110 -19.91 -17.37 -21.45
N SER A 111 -20.68 -16.76 -20.55
CA SER A 111 -22.05 -17.19 -20.30
C SER A 111 -22.77 -16.99 -21.62
N SER A 112 -22.97 -18.12 -22.29
CA SER A 112 -23.83 -18.33 -23.43
C SER A 112 -25.08 -17.46 -23.31
N SER A 113 -25.15 -16.47 -24.20
CA SER A 113 -26.39 -15.80 -24.59
C SER A 113 -27.30 -16.80 -25.29
#